data_AF-X1AVJ4-F1
#
_entry.id   AF-X1AVJ4-F1
#
_cell.length_a   1.000
_cell.length_b   1.000
_cell.length_c   1.000
_cell.angle_alpha   90.00
_cell.angle_beta   90.00
_cell.angle_gamma   90.00
#
_symmetry.space_group_name_H-M   'P 1'
#
loop_
_entity.id
_entity.type
_entity.pdbx_description
1 polymer ?
#
loop_
_entity_poly.entity_id
_entity_poly.type
_entity_poly.pdbx_seq_one_letter_code
_entity_poly.pdbx_strand_id
1 'polypeptide(L)'
;MLEIVETEGKLLNDYLDIIRKEEIESIKKLALPLKGKKVVHINATSFGGGVAEILSTLVPLMKDVGIEAEWQVIKGSDDFFNVTKSIHNGLQGMDVPFTKEMKEIFLKNNQLNEKLFEGEYDFVVIHAS
;
A
#
# COMPACT_ATOMS: atom_id res chain seq x y z
N MET A 1 7.56 3.59 -14.80
CA MET A 1 7.56 2.92 -13.49
C MET A 1 7.11 3.86 -12.38
N LEU A 2 6.23 3.37 -11.49
CA LEU A 2 5.96 3.99 -10.19
C LEU A 2 7.21 3.95 -9.31
N GLU A 3 7.22 4.75 -8.25
CA GLU A 3 8.32 4.71 -7.28
C GLU A 3 8.21 3.43 -6.45
N ILE A 4 9.25 2.62 -6.43
CA ILE A 4 9.38 1.47 -5.53
C ILE A 4 10.01 1.96 -4.23
N VAL A 5 9.37 1.65 -3.10
CA VAL A 5 9.83 2.07 -1.78
C VAL A 5 10.68 0.96 -1.17
N GLU A 6 11.95 1.28 -0.90
CA GLU A 6 12.83 0.40 -0.14
C GLU A 6 12.44 0.37 1.33
N THR A 7 12.44 -0.82 1.91
CA THR A 7 12.01 -1.05 3.30
C THR A 7 13.14 -1.69 4.08
N GLU A 8 13.36 -1.24 5.32
CA GLU A 8 14.32 -1.88 6.22
C GLU A 8 13.89 -3.31 6.54
N GLY A 9 14.86 -4.23 6.62
CA GLY A 9 14.59 -5.63 6.94
C GLY A 9 13.99 -5.78 8.35
N LYS A 10 12.88 -6.51 8.45
CA LYS A 10 12.29 -6.97 9.71
C LYS A 10 11.95 -8.43 9.63
N LEU A 11 12.10 -9.13 10.74
CA LEU A 11 11.83 -10.55 10.86
C LEU A 11 10.65 -10.77 11.81
N LEU A 12 9.83 -11.78 11.55
CA LEU A 12 8.78 -12.18 12.49
C LEU A 12 9.36 -12.52 13.87
N ASN A 13 10.56 -13.11 13.90
CA ASN A 13 11.21 -13.46 15.15
C ASN A 13 11.60 -12.24 16.01
N ASP A 14 11.64 -11.02 15.44
CA ASP A 14 11.85 -9.78 16.21
C ASP A 14 10.69 -9.51 17.20
N TYR A 15 9.57 -10.22 17.04
CA TYR A 15 8.35 -10.06 17.84
C TYR A 15 8.18 -11.15 18.92
N LEU A 16 9.15 -12.04 19.12
CA LEU A 16 9.06 -13.14 20.09
C LEU A 16 8.88 -12.68 21.55
N ASP A 17 9.36 -11.49 21.89
CA ASP A 17 9.19 -10.90 23.22
C ASP A 17 7.80 -10.26 23.44
N ILE A 18 7.01 -10.13 22.37
CA ILE A 18 5.69 -9.48 22.37
C ILE A 18 4.59 -10.53 22.21
N ILE A 19 4.78 -11.51 21.31
CA ILE A 19 3.80 -12.56 21.01
C ILE A 19 4.37 -13.94 21.23
N ARG A 20 3.49 -14.92 21.45
CA ARG A 20 3.89 -16.30 21.73
C ARG A 20 4.47 -16.95 20.48
N LYS A 21 5.40 -17.88 20.69
CA LYS A 21 6.03 -18.65 19.60
C LYS A 21 5.00 -19.37 18.72
N GLU A 22 3.91 -19.86 19.32
CA GLU A 22 2.84 -20.54 18.58
C GLU A 22 2.15 -19.62 17.56
N GLU A 23 2.04 -18.32 17.85
CA GLU A 23 1.47 -17.33 16.91
C GLU A 23 2.41 -17.10 15.72
N ILE A 24 3.72 -17.01 15.98
CA ILE A 24 4.74 -16.91 14.92
C ILE A 24 4.68 -18.13 13.99
N GLU A 25 4.61 -19.33 14.55
CA GLU A 25 4.51 -20.56 13.76
C GLU A 25 3.16 -20.67 13.02
N SER A 26 2.07 -20.15 13.60
CA SER A 26 0.77 -20.03 12.94
C SER A 26 0.86 -19.13 11.70
N ILE A 27 1.47 -17.95 11.81
CA ILE A 27 1.67 -17.02 10.70
C ILE A 27 2.49 -17.69 9.58
N LYS A 28 3.63 -18.32 9.93
CA LYS A 28 4.46 -19.04 8.95
C LYS A 28 3.67 -20.14 8.24
N LYS A 29 2.85 -20.90 8.97
CA LYS A 29 2.02 -21.97 8.40
C LYS A 29 0.96 -21.42 7.43
N LEU A 30 0.32 -20.29 7.76
CA LEU A 30 -0.65 -19.63 6.89
C LEU A 30 -0.01 -19.03 5.63
N ALA A 31 1.26 -18.62 5.71
CA ALA A 31 2.00 -18.08 4.59
C ALA A 31 2.51 -19.16 3.61
N LEU A 32 2.63 -20.42 4.02
CA LEU A 32 3.10 -21.52 3.16
C LEU A 32 2.44 -21.59 1.76
N PRO A 33 1.09 -21.56 1.62
CA PRO A 33 0.45 -21.58 0.30
C PRO A 33 0.70 -20.32 -0.55
N LEU A 34 1.19 -19.24 0.06
CA LEU A 34 1.50 -17.96 -0.59
C LEU A 34 3.00 -17.78 -0.88
N LYS A 35 3.83 -18.76 -0.53
CA LYS A 35 5.28 -18.68 -0.76
C LYS A 35 5.60 -18.50 -2.24
N GLY A 36 6.43 -17.51 -2.56
CA GLY A 36 6.81 -17.12 -3.93
C GLY A 36 5.73 -16.35 -4.70
N LYS A 37 4.58 -16.02 -4.06
CA LYS A 37 3.57 -15.16 -4.68
C LYS A 37 4.01 -13.71 -4.69
N LYS A 38 3.77 -13.05 -5.81
CA LYS A 38 4.09 -11.64 -6.01
C LYS A 38 2.94 -10.77 -5.56
N VAL A 39 3.17 -9.94 -4.55
CA VAL A 39 2.17 -9.03 -3.98
C VAL A 39 2.68 -7.60 -4.07
N VAL A 40 1.91 -6.69 -4.69
CA VAL A 40 2.22 -5.26 -4.67
C VAL A 40 1.21 -4.49 -3.83
N HIS A 41 1.73 -3.64 -2.95
CA HIS A 41 0.97 -2.66 -2.20
C HIS A 41 1.13 -1.31 -2.89
N ILE A 42 0.03 -0.63 -3.20
CA ILE A 42 0.04 0.69 -3.84
C ILE A 42 -0.68 1.71 -2.96
N ASN A 43 -0.03 2.82 -2.65
CA ASN A 43 -0.65 3.93 -1.91
C ASN A 43 -0.16 5.31 -2.41
N ALA A 44 -0.60 6.37 -1.74
CA ALA A 44 -0.35 7.76 -2.15
C ALA A 44 0.96 8.38 -1.64
N THR A 45 1.62 7.80 -0.63
CA THR A 45 2.84 8.36 -0.05
C THR A 45 3.70 7.32 0.66
N SER A 46 5.02 7.42 0.55
CA SER A 46 5.99 6.63 1.33
C SER A 46 6.27 7.21 2.72
N PHE A 47 5.81 8.43 2.98
CA PHE A 47 6.09 9.16 4.23
C PHE A 47 4.83 9.82 4.79
N GLY A 48 4.73 9.83 6.12
CA GLY A 48 3.62 10.43 6.83
C GLY A 48 2.31 9.63 6.73
N GLY A 49 1.58 9.55 7.84
CA GLY A 49 0.31 8.83 7.92
C GLY A 49 0.44 7.34 8.25
N GLY A 50 -0.64 6.78 8.77
CA GLY A 50 -0.64 5.42 9.32
C GLY A 50 -0.42 4.32 8.28
N VAL A 51 -0.84 4.52 7.02
CA VAL A 51 -0.63 3.53 5.95
C VAL A 51 0.86 3.35 5.65
N ALA A 52 1.60 4.45 5.49
CA ALA A 52 3.04 4.39 5.23
C ALA A 52 3.80 3.74 6.40
N GLU A 53 3.43 4.08 7.63
CA GLU A 53 3.99 3.47 8.85
C GLU A 53 3.74 1.95 8.89
N ILE A 54 2.52 1.50 8.57
CA ILE A 54 2.19 0.07 8.52
C ILE A 54 2.98 -0.63 7.41
N LEU A 55 3.00 -0.09 6.20
CA LEU A 55 3.66 -0.74 5.05
C LEU A 55 5.17 -0.84 5.24
N SER A 56 5.81 0.13 5.89
CA SER A 56 7.23 0.08 6.27
C SER A 56 7.61 -1.14 7.12
N THR A 57 6.64 -1.72 7.83
CA THR A 57 6.82 -2.91 8.67
C THR A 57 6.23 -4.17 8.03
N LEU A 58 5.02 -4.06 7.46
CA LEU A 58 4.29 -5.19 6.90
C LEU A 58 5.01 -5.80 5.69
N VAL A 59 5.55 -4.99 4.80
CA VAL A 59 6.19 -5.46 3.57
C VAL A 59 7.44 -6.31 3.88
N PRO A 60 8.38 -5.88 4.76
CA PRO A 60 9.46 -6.75 5.23
C PRO A 60 8.98 -8.06 5.87
N LEU A 61 7.92 -8.03 6.70
CA LEU A 61 7.40 -9.23 7.34
C LEU A 61 6.78 -10.21 6.35
N MET A 62 6.15 -9.71 5.28
CA MET A 62 5.69 -10.55 4.18
C MET A 62 6.88 -11.21 3.45
N LYS A 63 7.96 -10.45 3.22
CA LYS A 63 9.20 -10.98 2.64
C LYS A 63 9.82 -12.07 3.53
N ASP A 64 9.84 -11.90 4.85
CA ASP A 64 10.38 -12.88 5.81
C ASP A 64 9.68 -14.24 5.76
N VAL A 65 8.37 -14.27 5.52
CA VAL A 65 7.62 -15.53 5.32
C VAL A 65 7.68 -16.08 3.90
N GLY A 66 8.48 -15.46 3.02
CA GLY A 66 8.74 -15.93 1.66
C GLY A 66 7.72 -15.46 0.62
N ILE A 67 6.97 -14.40 0.89
CA ILE A 67 6.12 -13.72 -0.12
C ILE A 67 6.99 -12.68 -0.84
N GLU A 68 6.91 -12.62 -2.17
CA GLU A 68 7.59 -11.60 -2.97
C GLU A 68 6.78 -10.29 -2.91
N ALA A 69 6.86 -9.61 -1.77
CA ALA A 69 6.11 -8.38 -1.52
C ALA A 69 6.87 -7.12 -1.98
N GLU A 70 6.16 -6.19 -2.60
CA GLU A 70 6.67 -4.89 -3.05
C GLU A 70 5.72 -3.76 -2.65
N TRP A 71 6.28 -2.56 -2.46
CA TRP A 71 5.52 -1.35 -2.18
C TRP A 71 5.82 -0.30 -3.24
N GLN A 72 4.79 0.16 -3.94
CA GLN A 72 4.86 1.24 -4.91
C GLN A 72 4.01 2.45 -4.49
N VAL A 73 4.45 3.64 -4.86
CA VAL A 73 3.75 4.90 -4.57
C VAL A 73 3.31 5.58 -5.86
N ILE A 74 2.06 6.05 -5.89
CA ILE A 74 1.51 6.81 -7.01
C ILE A 74 2.08 8.23 -7.07
N LYS A 75 2.14 8.79 -8.28
CA LYS A 75 2.43 10.21 -8.50
C LYS A 75 1.14 11.01 -8.53
N GLY A 76 1.19 12.25 -8.06
CA GLY A 76 0.05 13.17 -8.07
C GLY A 76 0.49 14.62 -8.10
N SER A 77 -0.30 15.48 -8.75
CA SER A 77 -0.19 16.93 -8.60
C SER A 77 -0.86 17.41 -7.32
N ASP A 78 -0.58 18.64 -6.90
CA ASP A 78 -1.27 19.27 -5.76
C ASP A 78 -2.80 19.29 -5.96
N ASP A 79 -3.28 19.57 -7.18
CA ASP A 79 -4.70 19.51 -7.52
C ASP A 79 -5.29 18.12 -7.29
N PHE A 80 -4.56 17.06 -7.66
CA PHE A 80 -5.00 15.68 -7.41
C PHE A 80 -5.12 15.40 -5.91
N PHE A 81 -4.12 15.79 -5.11
CA PHE A 81 -4.14 15.56 -3.67
C PHE A 81 -5.20 16.42 -2.95
N ASN A 82 -5.50 17.62 -3.44
CA ASN A 82 -6.62 18.42 -2.96
C ASN A 82 -7.97 17.76 -3.25
N VAL A 83 -8.11 17.15 -4.44
CA VAL A 83 -9.30 16.37 -4.80
C VAL A 83 -9.44 15.12 -3.94
N THR A 84 -8.37 14.34 -3.74
CA THR A 84 -8.44 13.11 -2.91
C THR A 84 -8.75 13.45 -1.46
N LYS A 85 -8.21 14.55 -0.92
CA LYS A 85 -8.56 15.06 0.41
C LYS A 85 -10.04 15.44 0.52
N SER A 86 -10.58 16.08 -0.52
CA SER A 86 -12.00 16.42 -0.59
C SER A 86 -12.88 15.17 -0.63
N ILE A 87 -12.48 14.14 -1.39
CA ILE A 87 -13.14 12.84 -1.43
C ILE A 87 -13.09 12.15 -0.06
N HIS A 88 -11.91 12.09 0.58
CA HIS A 88 -11.72 11.54 1.92
C HIS A 88 -12.67 12.19 2.93
N ASN A 89 -12.72 13.52 2.94
CA ASN A 89 -13.58 14.29 3.82
C ASN A 89 -15.08 14.04 3.56
N GLY A 90 -15.46 13.97 2.28
CA GLY A 90 -16.82 13.63 1.88
C GLY A 90 -17.25 12.23 2.32
N LEU A 91 -16.37 11.23 2.14
CA LEU A 91 -16.59 9.86 2.61
C LEU A 91 -16.67 9.76 4.13
N GLN A 92 -16.04 10.67 4.87
CA GLN A 92 -16.13 10.80 6.32
C GLN A 92 -17.33 11.66 6.79
N GLY A 93 -18.22 12.05 5.87
CA GLY A 93 -19.51 12.68 6.20
C GLY A 93 -19.53 14.20 6.15
N MET A 94 -18.46 14.86 5.69
CA MET A 94 -18.55 16.28 5.34
C MET A 94 -19.37 16.47 4.06
N ASP A 95 -20.19 17.51 4.02
CA ASP A 95 -20.91 17.90 2.81
C ASP A 95 -19.94 18.61 1.84
N VAL A 96 -19.28 17.81 0.99
CA VAL A 96 -18.32 18.28 0.00
C VAL A 96 -18.85 17.96 -1.40
N PRO A 97 -19.05 18.97 -2.28
CA PRO A 97 -19.54 18.71 -3.63
C PRO A 97 -18.48 17.99 -4.46
N PHE A 98 -18.84 16.84 -5.05
CA PHE A 98 -17.96 16.14 -5.99
C PHE A 98 -18.26 16.59 -7.42
N THR A 99 -17.52 17.60 -7.90
CA THR A 99 -17.78 18.22 -9.20
C THR A 99 -17.27 17.36 -10.37
N LYS A 100 -17.71 17.69 -11.60
CA LYS A 100 -17.20 17.04 -12.82
C LYS A 100 -15.69 17.26 -12.99
N GLU A 101 -15.22 18.47 -12.71
CA GLU A 101 -13.80 18.82 -12.78
C GLU A 101 -12.96 17.98 -11.79
N MET A 102 -13.42 17.82 -10.55
CA MET A 102 -12.74 16.96 -9.57
C MET A 102 -12.65 15.51 -10.08
N LYS A 103 -13.74 15.00 -10.66
CA LYS A 103 -13.75 13.65 -11.25
C LYS A 103 -12.75 13.53 -12.41
N GLU A 104 -12.66 14.54 -13.28
CA GLU A 104 -11.71 14.56 -14.39
C GLU A 104 -10.26 14.59 -13.91
N ILE A 105 -9.94 15.42 -12.90
CA ILE A 105 -8.62 15.47 -12.26
C ILE A 105 -8.26 14.09 -11.68
N PHE A 106 -9.17 13.50 -10.91
CA PHE A 106 -8.97 12.20 -10.28
C PHE A 106 -8.72 11.09 -11.32
N LEU A 107 -9.56 11.00 -12.36
CA LEU A 107 -9.43 9.99 -13.41
C LEU A 107 -8.17 10.18 -14.25
N LYS A 108 -7.83 11.42 -14.61
CA LYS A 108 -6.62 11.74 -15.38
C LYS A 108 -5.37 11.31 -14.61
N ASN A 109 -5.30 11.56 -13.31
CA ASN A 109 -4.16 11.15 -12.50
C ASN A 109 -4.06 9.61 -12.38
N ASN A 110 -5.18 8.90 -12.24
CA ASN A 110 -5.19 7.44 -12.27
C ASN A 110 -4.69 6.88 -13.61
N GLN A 111 -5.10 7.45 -14.75
CA GLN A 111 -4.62 7.06 -16.08
C GLN A 111 -3.12 7.33 -16.27
N LEU A 112 -2.58 8.37 -15.64
CA LEU A 112 -1.14 8.62 -15.65
C LEU A 112 -0.40 7.55 -14.85
N ASN A 113 -0.91 7.17 -13.67
CA ASN A 113 -0.31 6.13 -12.84
C ASN A 113 -0.45 4.73 -13.46
N GLU A 114 -1.55 4.43 -14.14
CA GLU A 114 -1.75 3.19 -14.90
C GLU A 114 -0.61 2.99 -15.92
N LYS A 115 -0.23 4.05 -16.65
CA LYS A 115 0.87 4.00 -17.62
C LYS A 115 2.25 3.85 -16.98
N LEU A 116 2.36 4.18 -15.69
CA LEU A 116 3.59 4.05 -14.93
C LEU A 116 3.66 2.74 -14.15
N PHE A 117 2.53 2.07 -13.92
CA PHE A 117 2.48 0.80 -13.23
C PHE A 117 3.10 -0.29 -14.11
N GLU A 118 4.16 -0.90 -13.63
CA GLU A 118 4.92 -1.94 -14.31
C GLU A 118 5.09 -3.13 -13.36
N GLY A 119 5.13 -4.34 -13.93
CA GLY A 119 5.28 -5.58 -13.17
C GLY A 119 4.09 -6.52 -13.35
N GLU A 120 4.33 -7.82 -13.12
CA GLU A 120 3.30 -8.86 -13.07
C GLU A 120 3.20 -9.36 -11.63
N TYR A 121 2.01 -9.21 -11.04
CA TYR A 121 1.75 -9.59 -9.65
C TYR A 121 0.59 -10.58 -9.60
N ASP A 122 0.69 -11.56 -8.71
CA ASP A 122 -0.43 -12.45 -8.39
C ASP A 122 -1.54 -11.69 -7.63
N PHE A 123 -1.15 -10.69 -6.83
CA PHE A 123 -2.06 -9.88 -6.01
C PHE A 123 -1.67 -8.40 -6.03
N VAL A 124 -2.68 -7.53 -6.17
CA VAL A 124 -2.54 -6.08 -6.10
C VAL A 124 -3.42 -5.56 -4.97
N VAL A 125 -2.83 -4.84 -4.01
CA VAL A 125 -3.52 -4.26 -2.86
C VAL A 125 -3.44 -2.74 -2.95
N ILE A 126 -4.58 -2.09 -3.16
CA ILE A 126 -4.68 -0.63 -3.25
C ILE A 126 -5.12 -0.06 -1.90
N HIS A 127 -4.34 0.87 -1.36
CA HIS A 127 -4.64 1.57 -0.12
C HIS A 127 -5.17 2.98 -0.43
N ALA A 128 -6.11 3.45 0.38
CA ALA A 128 -6.60 4.82 0.28
C ALA A 128 -5.49 5.83 0.61
N SER A 129 -5.64 7.04 0.06
CA SER A 129 -4.84 8.23 0.42
C SER A 129 -5.29 8.81 1.75
#